data_AF-A0A7U6BKS4-F1
#
_entry.id   AF-A0A7U6BKS4-F1
#
_cell.length_a   1.000
_cell.length_b   1.000
_cell.length_c   1.000
_cell.angle_alpha   90.00
_cell.angle_beta   90.00
_cell.angle_gamma   90.00
#
_symmetry.space_group_name_H-M   'P 1'
#
loop_
_entity.id
_entity.type
_entity.pdbx_description
1 polymer ?
#
loop_
_entity_poly.entity_id
_entity_poly.type
_entity_poly.pdbx_seq_one_letter_code
_entity_poly.pdbx_strand_id
1 'polypeptide(L)'
;MQSEREMKIIKDSGVDIDRLIQLKSNLPPLVFMKLSFLYFSKYLENKKIIPQILSSGNYTYELSIIWEMENETWFTHSLKFFLSHAHNAFKKNRSEFIKCIESHYPSIHEALENYHDTCFLYNINCKLQNREIVRGYFRMMGDTIESTHYLLLQFIYDTLTLSNSSPIYNRNRDISHGKMIAELLNIEYFDVLLNKNLNNIPLNQWRNISQHSSYKYNKTTEEIILSYGKNSSAHIKIYELEKVMVKLNILQKWLKIAFEFTYLEFIDSIDIHKEELKITNESLLSQLGNILPLNGYSVLGIDKILNNWTVRIQDNNNLGIVGFKNSIDLFLPVLKGFNFNNINLTVELFNGNEKSIQKLYLKKL
;
A
#
# COMPACT_ATOMS: atom_id res chain seq x y z
N MET A 1 10.15 15.92 -23.15
CA MET A 1 8.75 16.03 -22.68
C MET A 1 8.74 15.58 -21.24
N GLN A 2 8.43 16.48 -20.31
CA GLN A 2 8.32 16.14 -18.89
C GLN A 2 7.09 15.25 -18.72
N SER A 3 7.25 14.10 -18.06
CA SER A 3 6.20 13.09 -18.07
C SER A 3 5.22 13.29 -16.90
N GLU A 4 4.06 13.88 -17.20
CA GLU A 4 3.07 14.33 -16.19
C GLU A 4 2.55 13.20 -15.29
N ARG A 5 2.36 12.00 -15.85
CA ARG A 5 1.89 10.81 -15.11
C ARG A 5 2.88 10.39 -14.00
N GLU A 6 4.16 10.34 -14.32
CA GLU A 6 5.21 9.91 -13.40
C GLU A 6 5.45 10.93 -12.31
N MET A 7 5.38 12.22 -12.67
CA MET A 7 5.41 13.29 -11.68
C MET A 7 4.21 13.23 -10.74
N LYS A 8 3.03 12.82 -11.23
CA LYS A 8 1.86 12.61 -10.39
C LYS A 8 2.07 11.44 -9.41
N ILE A 9 2.56 10.29 -9.88
CA ILE A 9 2.90 9.14 -9.01
C ILE A 9 3.83 9.60 -7.87
N ILE A 10 4.92 10.28 -8.22
CA ILE A 10 5.91 10.73 -7.24
C ILE A 10 5.31 11.69 -6.21
N LYS A 11 4.49 12.64 -6.67
CA LYS A 11 3.86 13.62 -5.78
C LYS A 11 2.85 12.98 -4.85
N ASP A 12 1.97 12.13 -5.40
CA ASP A 12 0.93 11.44 -4.62
C ASP A 12 1.57 10.54 -3.55
N SER A 13 2.66 9.82 -3.88
CA SER A 13 3.41 9.02 -2.91
C SER A 13 4.11 9.85 -1.84
N GLY A 14 4.66 11.02 -2.19
CA GLY A 14 5.20 11.96 -1.20
C GLY A 14 4.16 12.40 -0.16
N VAL A 15 2.93 12.67 -0.61
CA VAL A 15 1.81 13.05 0.27
C VAL A 15 1.45 11.94 1.27
N ASP A 16 1.51 10.68 0.84
CA ASP A 16 1.24 9.51 1.72
C ASP A 16 2.20 9.42 2.93
N ILE A 17 3.36 10.07 2.86
CA ILE A 17 4.37 10.05 3.91
C ILE A 17 4.64 11.41 4.56
N ASP A 18 3.83 12.44 4.26
CA ASP A 18 4.04 13.81 4.76
C ASP A 18 4.17 13.87 6.28
N ARG A 19 3.37 13.09 7.00
CA ARG A 19 3.45 12.99 8.46
C ARG A 19 4.81 12.45 8.92
N LEU A 20 5.35 11.45 8.23
CA LEU A 20 6.67 10.89 8.55
C LEU A 20 7.79 11.89 8.25
N ILE A 21 7.68 12.66 7.17
CA ILE A 21 8.61 13.75 6.83
C ILE A 21 8.62 14.79 7.96
N GLN A 22 7.45 15.24 8.40
CA GLN A 22 7.30 16.19 9.52
C GLN A 22 7.85 15.63 10.84
N LEU A 23 7.66 14.34 11.12
CA LEU A 23 8.23 13.71 12.31
C LEU A 23 9.75 13.68 12.25
N LYS A 24 10.32 13.29 11.10
CA LYS A 24 11.76 13.23 10.92
C LYS A 24 12.42 14.61 11.05
N SER A 25 11.81 15.67 10.51
CA SER A 25 12.36 17.03 10.61
C SER A 25 12.38 17.57 12.05
N ASN A 26 11.50 17.05 12.92
CA ASN A 26 11.41 17.44 14.32
C ASN A 26 12.26 16.57 15.28
N LEU A 27 12.94 15.54 14.76
CA LEU A 27 13.68 14.58 15.58
C LEU A 27 15.17 14.53 15.20
N PRO A 28 16.07 14.38 16.19
CA PRO A 28 17.47 14.05 15.87
C PRO A 28 17.56 12.75 15.06
N PRO A 29 18.47 12.63 14.08
CA PRO A 29 18.55 11.46 13.19
C PRO A 29 18.64 10.12 13.92
N LEU A 30 19.43 10.04 14.99
CA LEU A 30 19.56 8.82 15.79
C LEU A 30 18.27 8.47 16.56
N VAL A 31 17.50 9.47 16.96
CA VAL A 31 16.21 9.27 17.64
C VAL A 31 15.18 8.76 16.63
N PHE A 32 15.11 9.37 15.45
CA PHE A 32 14.25 8.89 14.37
C PHE A 32 14.56 7.42 14.02
N MET A 33 15.83 7.07 13.80
CA MET A 33 16.23 5.70 13.48
C MET A 33 15.87 4.69 14.57
N LYS A 34 16.05 5.06 15.86
CA LYS A 34 15.64 4.23 17.00
C LYS A 34 14.14 4.02 17.03
N LEU A 35 13.36 5.09 16.83
CA LEU A 35 11.89 5.00 16.79
C LEU A 35 11.44 4.12 15.61
N SER A 36 11.96 4.36 14.41
CA SER A 36 11.63 3.54 13.22
C SER A 36 11.89 2.06 13.46
N PHE A 37 13.04 1.72 14.06
CA PHE A 37 13.34 0.34 14.48
C PHE A 37 12.28 -0.19 15.46
N LEU A 38 11.94 0.59 16.49
CA LEU A 38 10.95 0.21 17.49
C LEU A 38 9.57 -0.04 16.87
N TYR A 39 9.12 0.80 15.93
CA TYR A 39 7.83 0.60 15.23
C TYR A 39 7.80 -0.71 14.44
N PHE A 40 8.81 -0.98 13.60
CA PHE A 40 8.88 -2.27 12.90
C PHE A 40 8.98 -3.44 13.88
N SER A 41 9.71 -3.28 14.97
CA SER A 41 9.92 -4.34 15.96
C SER A 41 8.64 -4.76 16.71
N LYS A 42 7.57 -3.94 16.66
CA LYS A 42 6.25 -4.31 17.22
C LYS A 42 5.53 -5.37 16.39
N TYR A 43 5.94 -5.56 15.13
CA TYR A 43 5.24 -6.40 14.16
C TYR A 43 6.13 -7.51 13.57
N LEU A 44 7.43 -7.27 13.45
CA LEU A 44 8.40 -8.24 12.92
C LEU A 44 9.19 -8.89 14.07
N GLU A 45 9.12 -10.21 14.24
CA GLU A 45 9.98 -10.96 15.16
C GLU A 45 11.40 -11.10 14.61
N ASN A 46 11.57 -11.21 13.28
CA ASN A 46 12.86 -11.27 12.60
C ASN A 46 13.62 -9.93 12.67
N LYS A 47 14.30 -9.66 13.79
CA LYS A 47 15.02 -8.39 13.99
C LYS A 47 16.18 -8.17 13.02
N LYS A 48 16.66 -9.21 12.32
CA LYS A 48 17.80 -9.10 11.39
C LYS A 48 17.43 -8.34 10.11
N ILE A 49 16.16 -8.36 9.70
CA ILE A 49 15.71 -7.69 8.47
C ILE A 49 15.51 -6.18 8.67
N ILE A 50 15.17 -5.74 9.89
CA ILE A 50 14.81 -4.34 10.18
C ILE A 50 15.94 -3.35 9.82
N PRO A 51 17.22 -3.58 10.19
CA PRO A 51 18.29 -2.68 9.77
C PRO A 51 18.41 -2.56 8.24
N GLN A 52 18.21 -3.65 7.50
CA GLN A 52 18.31 -3.67 6.04
C GLN A 52 17.17 -2.86 5.39
N ILE A 53 15.96 -3.00 5.91
CA ILE A 53 14.79 -2.20 5.52
C ILE A 53 15.09 -0.71 5.73
N LEU A 54 15.53 -0.34 6.93
CA LEU A 54 15.82 1.06 7.27
C LEU A 54 16.97 1.66 6.44
N SER A 55 18.02 0.87 6.16
CA SER A 55 19.17 1.34 5.37
C SER A 55 18.89 1.40 3.87
N SER A 56 17.90 0.66 3.38
CA SER A 56 17.57 0.66 1.94
C SER A 56 16.51 1.69 1.58
N GLY A 57 15.87 2.33 2.57
CA GLY A 57 14.76 3.26 2.35
C GLY A 57 13.47 2.60 1.84
N ASN A 58 13.55 1.31 1.47
CA ASN A 58 12.41 0.47 1.17
C ASN A 58 11.55 0.37 2.43
N TYR A 59 10.25 0.37 2.25
CA TYR A 59 9.24 0.36 3.30
C TYR A 59 8.99 1.67 4.08
N THR A 60 9.37 2.81 3.49
CA THR A 60 9.07 4.14 4.07
C THR A 60 7.55 4.38 4.18
N TYR A 61 6.77 3.88 3.22
CA TYR A 61 5.31 3.99 3.23
C TYR A 61 4.71 3.25 4.42
N GLU A 62 5.09 1.98 4.62
CA GLU A 62 4.56 1.11 5.67
C GLU A 62 4.94 1.69 7.04
N LEU A 63 6.16 2.21 7.18
CA LEU A 63 6.56 2.93 8.39
C LEU A 63 5.66 4.14 8.66
N SER A 64 5.35 4.94 7.63
CA SER A 64 4.43 6.09 7.77
C SER A 64 3.06 5.62 8.29
N ILE A 65 2.49 4.58 7.69
CA ILE A 65 1.16 4.09 8.04
C ILE A 65 1.13 3.48 9.46
N ILE A 66 2.07 2.61 9.83
CA ILE A 66 2.05 2.00 11.18
C ILE A 66 2.27 3.03 12.29
N TRP A 67 2.96 4.13 11.98
CA TRP A 67 3.17 5.24 12.91
C TRP A 67 1.92 6.13 12.97
N GLU A 68 1.29 6.40 11.83
CA GLU A 68 0.01 7.11 11.74
C GLU A 68 -1.08 6.42 12.56
N MET A 69 -1.16 5.09 12.43
CA MET A 69 -2.21 4.23 12.98
C MET A 69 -1.90 3.68 14.37
N GLU A 70 -0.83 4.11 15.03
CA GLU A 70 -0.38 3.51 16.30
C GLU A 70 -1.45 3.48 17.39
N ASN A 71 -2.25 4.54 17.49
CA ASN A 71 -3.28 4.68 18.52
C ASN A 71 -4.62 4.05 18.11
N GLU A 72 -4.73 3.57 16.87
CA GLU A 72 -5.93 2.94 16.34
C GLU A 72 -5.92 1.45 16.71
N THR A 73 -6.53 1.12 17.84
CA THR A 73 -6.54 -0.26 18.40
C THR A 73 -7.09 -1.28 17.42
N TRP A 74 -8.13 -0.91 16.66
CA TRP A 74 -8.71 -1.79 15.64
C TRP A 74 -7.73 -2.13 14.51
N PHE A 75 -6.80 -1.22 14.19
CA PHE A 75 -5.78 -1.42 13.16
C PHE A 75 -4.61 -2.24 13.72
N THR A 76 -4.07 -1.81 14.86
CA THR A 76 -2.88 -2.40 15.45
C THR A 76 -3.13 -3.79 16.06
N HIS A 77 -4.26 -4.00 16.73
CA HIS A 77 -4.57 -5.29 17.35
C HIS A 77 -4.91 -6.34 16.31
N SER A 78 -5.67 -5.99 15.27
CA SER A 78 -5.98 -6.92 14.17
C SER A 78 -4.72 -7.32 13.39
N LEU A 79 -3.81 -6.38 13.13
CA LEU A 79 -2.54 -6.67 12.46
C LEU A 79 -1.66 -7.61 13.31
N LYS A 80 -1.51 -7.31 14.60
CA LYS A 80 -0.77 -8.19 15.54
C LYS A 80 -1.43 -9.58 15.65
N PHE A 81 -2.76 -9.62 15.72
CA PHE A 81 -3.52 -10.87 15.71
C PHE A 81 -3.17 -11.69 14.47
N PHE A 82 -3.27 -11.11 13.28
CA PHE A 82 -2.93 -11.80 12.05
C PHE A 82 -1.48 -12.29 12.01
N LEU A 83 -0.50 -11.42 12.31
CA LEU A 83 0.92 -11.77 12.26
C LEU A 83 1.28 -12.89 13.26
N SER A 84 0.69 -12.87 14.45
CA SER A 84 0.86 -13.96 15.43
C SER A 84 0.33 -15.31 14.91
N HIS A 85 -0.75 -15.30 14.13
CA HIS A 85 -1.30 -16.50 13.50
C HIS A 85 -0.45 -16.94 12.31
N ALA A 86 0.11 -16.01 11.54
CA ALA A 86 1.10 -16.34 10.50
C ALA A 86 2.32 -17.05 11.10
N HIS A 87 2.83 -16.57 12.24
CA HIS A 87 3.88 -17.25 13.00
C HIS A 87 3.47 -18.65 13.48
N ASN A 88 2.25 -18.80 13.99
CA ASN A 88 1.74 -20.09 14.41
C ASN A 88 1.62 -21.07 13.22
N ALA A 89 1.08 -20.60 12.08
CA ALA A 89 0.98 -21.36 10.84
C ALA A 89 2.37 -21.80 10.34
N PHE A 90 3.36 -20.89 10.32
CA PHE A 90 4.74 -21.24 9.97
C PHE A 90 5.33 -22.29 10.92
N LYS A 91 5.11 -22.15 12.24
CA LYS A 91 5.65 -23.08 13.26
C LYS A 91 5.02 -24.47 13.19
N LYS A 92 3.75 -24.60 12.81
CA LYS A 92 3.00 -25.86 12.86
C LYS A 92 2.80 -26.52 11.49
N ASN A 93 2.63 -25.72 10.45
CA ASN A 93 2.31 -26.14 9.08
C ASN A 93 3.27 -25.50 8.06
N ARG A 94 4.58 -25.49 8.37
CA ARG A 94 5.62 -24.74 7.63
C ARG A 94 5.54 -24.89 6.12
N SER A 95 5.52 -26.12 5.60
CA SER A 95 5.55 -26.36 4.16
C SER A 95 4.31 -25.81 3.45
N GLU A 96 3.13 -26.01 4.04
CA GLU A 96 1.88 -25.50 3.47
C GLU A 96 1.78 -23.99 3.56
N PHE A 97 2.28 -23.39 4.65
CA PHE A 97 2.30 -21.95 4.83
C PHE A 97 3.27 -21.25 3.87
N ILE A 98 4.47 -21.80 3.64
CA ILE A 98 5.39 -21.26 2.64
C ILE A 98 4.78 -21.34 1.23
N LYS A 99 4.22 -22.49 0.85
CA LYS A 99 3.48 -22.64 -0.41
C LYS A 99 2.33 -21.64 -0.53
N CYS A 100 1.63 -21.35 0.57
CA CYS A 100 0.56 -20.36 0.60
C CYS A 100 1.10 -18.98 0.22
N ILE A 101 2.19 -18.51 0.84
CA ILE A 101 2.79 -17.21 0.50
C ILE A 101 3.24 -17.19 -0.97
N GLU A 102 3.99 -18.21 -1.40
CA GLU A 102 4.52 -18.30 -2.78
C GLU A 102 3.39 -18.28 -3.81
N SER A 103 2.31 -19.04 -3.58
CA SER A 103 1.16 -19.11 -4.50
C SER A 103 0.37 -17.80 -4.60
N HIS A 104 0.34 -17.01 -3.52
CA HIS A 104 -0.37 -15.73 -3.48
C HIS A 104 0.50 -14.55 -3.93
N TYR A 105 1.82 -14.72 -4.00
CA TYR A 105 2.73 -13.62 -4.33
C TYR A 105 2.42 -12.98 -5.69
N PRO A 106 2.29 -13.72 -6.81
CA PRO A 106 2.01 -13.12 -8.11
C PRO A 106 0.66 -12.37 -8.16
N SER A 107 -0.39 -12.99 -7.60
CA SER A 107 -1.74 -12.42 -7.63
C SER A 107 -1.87 -11.17 -6.75
N ILE A 108 -1.17 -11.12 -5.60
CA ILE A 108 -1.14 -9.94 -4.75
C ILE A 108 -0.38 -8.80 -5.41
N HIS A 109 0.74 -9.07 -6.08
CA HIS A 109 1.47 -8.02 -6.79
C HIS A 109 0.65 -7.44 -7.94
N GLU A 110 -0.04 -8.27 -8.72
CA GLU A 110 -1.00 -7.82 -9.74
C GLU A 110 -2.16 -7.03 -9.12
N ALA A 111 -2.69 -7.48 -7.97
CA ALA A 111 -3.74 -6.77 -7.23
C ALA A 111 -3.33 -5.36 -6.80
N LEU A 112 -2.08 -5.19 -6.36
CA LEU A 112 -1.52 -3.89 -5.97
C LEU A 112 -1.28 -2.98 -7.19
N GLU A 113 -0.90 -3.53 -8.34
CA GLU A 113 -0.84 -2.78 -9.60
C GLU A 113 -2.23 -2.28 -10.02
N ASN A 114 -3.24 -3.17 -9.99
CA ASN A 114 -4.63 -2.84 -10.29
C ASN A 114 -5.20 -1.75 -9.37
N TYR A 115 -4.77 -1.72 -8.11
CA TYR A 115 -5.15 -0.67 -7.17
C TYR A 115 -4.69 0.70 -7.65
N HIS A 116 -3.42 0.82 -8.07
CA HIS A 116 -2.88 2.05 -8.63
C HIS A 116 -3.60 2.47 -9.92
N ASP A 117 -3.85 1.51 -10.83
CA ASP A 117 -4.56 1.79 -12.08
C ASP A 117 -5.98 2.30 -11.83
N THR A 118 -6.68 1.71 -10.86
CA THR A 118 -8.00 2.16 -10.43
C THR A 118 -7.93 3.63 -9.97
N CYS A 119 -6.95 4.01 -9.14
CA CYS A 119 -6.77 5.40 -8.72
C CYS A 119 -6.49 6.36 -9.90
N PHE A 120 -5.78 5.91 -10.94
CA PHE A 120 -5.52 6.74 -12.13
C PHE A 120 -6.75 6.88 -13.03
N LEU A 121 -7.46 5.78 -13.28
CA LEU A 121 -8.66 5.76 -14.12
C LEU A 121 -9.80 6.57 -13.52
N TYR A 122 -9.92 6.56 -12.19
CA TYR A 122 -10.95 7.26 -11.46
C TYR A 122 -10.49 8.61 -10.88
N ASN A 123 -9.37 9.16 -11.36
CA ASN A 123 -9.01 10.53 -11.00
C ASN A 123 -10.03 11.49 -11.60
N ILE A 124 -11.06 11.83 -10.80
CA ILE A 124 -12.20 12.66 -11.19
C ILE A 124 -11.72 14.09 -11.40
N ASN A 125 -11.10 14.34 -12.55
CA ASN A 125 -10.90 15.67 -13.08
C ASN A 125 -12.14 16.00 -13.91
N CYS A 126 -13.12 16.70 -13.32
CA CYS A 126 -14.08 17.61 -13.96
C CYS A 126 -15.18 18.05 -12.98
N LYS A 127 -15.87 19.16 -13.30
CA LYS A 127 -17.08 19.67 -12.62
C LYS A 127 -18.27 18.69 -12.74
N LEU A 128 -18.17 17.53 -12.11
CA LEU A 128 -19.22 16.51 -12.12
C LEU A 128 -20.42 16.91 -11.26
N GLN A 129 -21.60 16.49 -11.67
CA GLN A 129 -22.80 16.57 -10.83
C GLN A 129 -22.75 15.51 -9.72
N ASN A 130 -23.41 15.77 -8.60
CA ASN A 130 -23.52 14.85 -7.47
C ASN A 130 -23.88 13.40 -7.86
N ARG A 131 -24.81 13.22 -8.79
CA ARG A 131 -25.18 11.87 -9.29
C ARG A 131 -24.00 11.14 -9.95
N GLU A 132 -23.18 11.86 -10.70
CA GLU A 132 -22.03 11.33 -11.43
C GLU A 132 -20.89 11.00 -10.47
N ILE A 133 -20.68 11.84 -9.45
CA ILE A 133 -19.76 11.58 -8.34
C ILE A 133 -20.13 10.27 -7.63
N VAL A 134 -21.40 10.10 -7.25
CA VAL A 134 -21.90 8.88 -6.60
C VAL A 134 -21.65 7.64 -7.47
N ARG A 135 -21.96 7.73 -8.77
CA ARG A 135 -21.72 6.62 -9.71
C ARG A 135 -20.23 6.32 -9.85
N GLY A 136 -19.38 7.35 -9.86
CA GLY A 136 -17.92 7.21 -9.89
C GLY A 136 -17.40 6.46 -8.67
N TYR A 137 -17.83 6.85 -7.47
CA TYR A 137 -17.43 6.17 -6.24
C TYR A 137 -17.85 4.71 -6.18
N PHE A 138 -19.08 4.36 -6.54
CA PHE A 138 -19.50 2.96 -6.55
C PHE A 138 -18.75 2.12 -7.58
N ARG A 139 -18.41 2.68 -8.75
CA ARG A 139 -17.56 1.97 -9.72
C ARG A 139 -16.16 1.71 -9.17
N MET A 140 -15.52 2.75 -8.65
CA MET A 140 -14.20 2.63 -8.02
C MET A 140 -14.22 1.63 -6.87
N MET A 141 -15.24 1.68 -6.00
CA MET A 141 -15.44 0.74 -4.90
C MET A 141 -15.58 -0.70 -5.38
N GLY A 142 -16.44 -0.93 -6.38
CA GLY A 142 -16.67 -2.27 -6.94
C GLY A 142 -15.41 -2.88 -7.54
N ASP A 143 -14.66 -2.07 -8.29
CA ASP A 143 -13.42 -2.50 -8.94
C ASP A 143 -12.32 -2.77 -7.91
N THR A 144 -12.10 -1.87 -6.94
CA THR A 144 -11.10 -2.03 -5.88
C THR A 144 -11.37 -3.26 -5.01
N ILE A 145 -12.63 -3.53 -4.64
CA ILE A 145 -12.92 -4.69 -3.78
C ILE A 145 -12.64 -6.00 -4.52
N GLU A 146 -13.02 -6.09 -5.79
CA GLU A 146 -12.85 -7.31 -6.60
C GLU A 146 -11.43 -7.56 -7.03
N SER A 147 -10.79 -6.56 -7.62
CA SER A 147 -9.45 -6.68 -8.22
C SER A 147 -8.32 -6.54 -7.20
N THR A 148 -8.62 -6.08 -5.98
CA THR A 148 -7.60 -5.88 -4.95
C THR A 148 -7.98 -6.53 -3.61
N HIS A 149 -9.00 -6.02 -2.90
CA HIS A 149 -9.22 -6.42 -1.50
C HIS A 149 -9.47 -7.92 -1.34
N TYR A 150 -10.25 -8.55 -2.22
CA TYR A 150 -10.54 -9.98 -2.09
C TYR A 150 -9.33 -10.87 -2.28
N LEU A 151 -8.38 -10.50 -3.17
CA LEU A 151 -7.15 -11.27 -3.36
C LEU A 151 -6.27 -11.22 -2.11
N LEU A 152 -6.08 -10.04 -1.52
CA LEU A 152 -5.33 -9.94 -0.26
C LEU A 152 -6.07 -10.61 0.89
N LEU A 153 -7.40 -10.51 0.96
CA LEU A 153 -8.20 -11.18 1.99
C LEU A 153 -8.19 -12.71 1.86
N GLN A 154 -8.08 -13.26 0.66
CA GLN A 154 -7.91 -14.69 0.44
C GLN A 154 -6.59 -15.17 1.07
N PHE A 155 -5.50 -14.42 0.89
CA PHE A 155 -4.24 -14.73 1.57
C PHE A 155 -4.36 -14.70 3.10
N ILE A 156 -5.05 -13.68 3.65
CA ILE A 156 -5.33 -13.61 5.10
C ILE A 156 -6.11 -14.84 5.55
N TYR A 157 -7.19 -15.19 4.84
CA TYR A 157 -8.06 -16.31 5.16
C TYR A 157 -7.28 -17.63 5.11
N ASP A 158 -6.56 -17.90 4.01
CA ASP A 158 -5.78 -19.13 3.84
C ASP A 158 -4.72 -19.26 4.93
N THR A 159 -4.01 -18.19 5.27
CA THR A 159 -3.06 -18.17 6.38
C THR A 159 -3.73 -18.53 7.71
N LEU A 160 -4.90 -17.98 8.00
CA LEU A 160 -5.65 -18.29 9.21
C LEU A 160 -6.18 -19.73 9.23
N THR A 161 -6.50 -20.33 8.08
CA THR A 161 -6.87 -21.77 8.02
C THR A 161 -5.71 -22.70 8.33
N LEU A 162 -4.46 -22.23 8.19
CA LEU A 162 -3.24 -22.98 8.50
C LEU A 162 -2.76 -22.78 9.95
N SER A 163 -3.34 -21.84 10.69
CA SER A 163 -2.97 -21.59 12.08
C SER A 163 -3.88 -22.37 13.03
N ASN A 164 -3.31 -23.29 13.81
CA ASN A 164 -4.09 -24.13 14.72
C ASN A 164 -4.66 -23.39 15.94
N SER A 165 -4.23 -22.14 16.17
CA SER A 165 -4.83 -21.23 17.15
C SER A 165 -5.99 -20.42 16.58
N SER A 166 -6.23 -20.49 15.27
CA SER A 166 -7.30 -19.74 14.61
C SER A 166 -8.68 -20.40 14.82
N PRO A 167 -9.75 -19.62 15.02
CA PRO A 167 -11.12 -20.13 15.03
C PRO A 167 -11.56 -20.81 13.73
N ILE A 168 -10.86 -20.54 12.62
CA ILE A 168 -11.14 -21.09 11.29
C ILE A 168 -10.06 -22.08 10.82
N TYR A 169 -9.27 -22.64 11.75
CA TYR A 169 -8.31 -23.69 11.44
C TYR A 169 -8.97 -24.86 10.68
N ASN A 170 -8.29 -25.38 9.65
CA ASN A 170 -8.76 -26.47 8.79
C ASN A 170 -10.12 -26.24 8.10
N ARG A 171 -10.59 -24.99 7.99
CA ARG A 171 -11.73 -24.66 7.12
C ARG A 171 -11.35 -24.80 5.65
N ASN A 172 -12.36 -25.00 4.80
CA ASN A 172 -12.16 -25.10 3.36
C ASN A 172 -11.63 -23.75 2.81
N ARG A 173 -10.60 -23.82 1.96
CA ARG A 173 -9.97 -22.68 1.28
C ARG A 173 -10.66 -22.32 -0.04
N ASP A 174 -11.25 -23.31 -0.71
CA ASP A 174 -11.99 -23.11 -1.95
C ASP A 174 -13.44 -22.70 -1.65
N ILE A 175 -13.64 -21.41 -1.38
CA ILE A 175 -14.93 -20.83 -1.04
C ILE A 175 -15.13 -19.50 -1.77
N SER A 176 -16.38 -19.12 -2.02
CA SER A 176 -16.69 -17.81 -2.58
C SER A 176 -16.23 -16.67 -1.65
N HIS A 177 -15.87 -15.51 -2.23
CA HIS A 177 -15.52 -14.31 -1.47
C HIS A 177 -16.60 -13.93 -0.44
N GLY A 178 -17.88 -14.06 -0.78
CA GLY A 178 -18.98 -13.78 0.15
C GLY A 178 -18.97 -14.69 1.39
N LYS A 179 -18.61 -15.97 1.21
CA LYS A 179 -18.48 -16.94 2.30
C LYS A 179 -17.21 -16.69 3.12
N MET A 180 -16.09 -16.36 2.47
CA MET A 180 -14.84 -15.97 3.12
C MET A 180 -15.05 -14.79 4.07
N ILE A 181 -15.67 -13.71 3.59
CA ILE A 181 -16.01 -12.54 4.41
C ILE A 181 -16.90 -12.96 5.59
N ALA A 182 -17.93 -13.77 5.35
CA ALA A 182 -18.82 -14.23 6.42
C ALA A 182 -18.10 -15.06 7.50
N GLU A 183 -17.06 -15.82 7.15
CA GLU A 183 -16.24 -16.55 8.12
C GLU A 183 -15.29 -15.63 8.89
N LEU A 184 -14.61 -14.71 8.19
CA LEU A 184 -13.74 -13.71 8.81
C LEU A 184 -14.50 -12.82 9.80
N LEU A 185 -15.74 -12.43 9.50
CA LEU A 185 -16.58 -11.62 10.39
C LEU A 185 -16.91 -12.31 11.72
N ASN A 186 -16.72 -13.63 11.87
CA ASN A 186 -16.88 -14.30 13.17
C ASN A 186 -15.67 -14.11 14.09
N ILE A 187 -14.58 -13.52 13.60
CA ILE A 187 -13.41 -13.17 14.38
C ILE A 187 -13.52 -11.69 14.73
N GLU A 188 -13.58 -11.35 16.02
CA GLU A 188 -13.84 -10.00 16.52
C GLU A 188 -13.00 -8.91 15.84
N TYR A 189 -11.70 -9.16 15.66
CA TYR A 189 -10.77 -8.23 15.02
C TYR A 189 -11.15 -7.91 13.56
N PHE A 190 -11.67 -8.89 12.83
CA PHE A 190 -12.07 -8.74 11.44
C PHE A 190 -13.49 -8.20 11.27
N ASP A 191 -14.40 -8.42 12.24
CA ASP A 191 -15.70 -7.73 12.27
C ASP A 191 -15.52 -6.21 12.34
N VAL A 192 -14.57 -5.74 13.14
CA VAL A 192 -14.29 -4.29 13.20
C VAL A 192 -13.79 -3.78 11.85
N LEU A 193 -12.83 -4.48 11.23
CA LEU A 193 -12.22 -4.10 9.95
C LEU A 193 -13.19 -4.14 8.76
N LEU A 194 -13.95 -5.23 8.63
CA LEU A 194 -14.70 -5.57 7.41
C LEU A 194 -16.19 -5.24 7.50
N ASN A 195 -16.66 -4.72 8.64
CA ASN A 195 -18.06 -4.38 8.86
C ASN A 195 -18.26 -3.09 9.67
N LYS A 196 -17.86 -3.04 10.95
CA LYS A 196 -18.14 -1.87 11.82
C LYS A 196 -17.53 -0.58 11.27
N ASN A 197 -16.28 -0.64 10.83
CA ASN A 197 -15.63 0.50 10.19
C ASN A 197 -16.36 0.89 8.90
N LEU A 198 -16.94 -0.05 8.16
CA LEU A 198 -17.65 0.21 6.91
C LEU A 198 -19.12 0.59 7.13
N ASN A 199 -19.40 1.41 8.15
CA ASN A 199 -20.72 1.88 8.57
C ASN A 199 -21.70 0.74 8.88
N ASN A 200 -21.21 -0.35 9.49
CA ASN A 200 -22.00 -1.55 9.80
C ASN A 200 -22.64 -2.20 8.56
N ILE A 201 -22.01 -2.01 7.39
CA ILE A 201 -22.33 -2.72 6.15
C ILE A 201 -21.10 -3.57 5.82
N PRO A 202 -21.22 -4.91 5.82
CA PRO A 202 -20.12 -5.80 5.48
C PRO A 202 -19.50 -5.52 4.10
N LEU A 203 -18.19 -5.72 3.97
CA LEU A 203 -17.44 -5.49 2.72
C LEU A 203 -18.08 -6.17 1.50
N ASN A 204 -18.54 -7.42 1.65
CA ASN A 204 -19.21 -8.14 0.57
C ASN A 204 -20.54 -7.49 0.14
N GLN A 205 -21.25 -6.81 1.04
CA GLN A 205 -22.45 -6.05 0.70
C GLN A 205 -22.09 -4.75 -0.02
N TRP A 206 -21.03 -4.04 0.38
CA TRP A 206 -20.53 -2.88 -0.38
C TRP A 206 -20.16 -3.25 -1.82
N ARG A 207 -19.49 -4.38 -2.00
CA ARG A 207 -19.23 -4.94 -3.34
C ARG A 207 -20.54 -5.21 -4.08
N ASN A 208 -21.52 -5.86 -3.45
CA ASN A 208 -22.78 -6.20 -4.12
C ASN A 208 -23.57 -4.96 -4.54
N ILE A 209 -23.64 -3.94 -3.67
CA ILE A 209 -24.27 -2.66 -3.98
C ILE A 209 -23.62 -2.03 -5.22
N SER A 210 -22.28 -2.04 -5.25
CA SER A 210 -21.48 -1.47 -6.33
C SER A 210 -21.69 -2.22 -7.65
N GLN A 211 -21.46 -3.54 -7.65
CA GLN A 211 -21.46 -4.38 -8.86
C GLN A 211 -22.87 -4.57 -9.45
N HIS A 212 -23.91 -4.62 -8.61
CA HIS A 212 -25.29 -4.78 -9.08
C HIS A 212 -26.03 -3.44 -9.23
N SER A 213 -25.34 -2.31 -9.04
CA SER A 213 -25.94 -0.97 -9.09
C SER A 213 -27.17 -0.83 -8.19
N SER A 214 -27.14 -1.46 -7.01
CA SER A 214 -28.24 -1.47 -6.04
C SER A 214 -28.26 -0.19 -5.20
N TYR A 215 -28.15 0.96 -5.85
CA TYR A 215 -28.19 2.28 -5.25
C TYR A 215 -28.94 3.29 -6.13
N LYS A 216 -29.54 4.30 -5.51
CA LYS A 216 -30.24 5.40 -6.20
C LYS A 216 -29.94 6.73 -5.53
N TYR A 217 -29.45 7.70 -6.29
CA TYR A 217 -29.31 9.08 -5.82
C TYR A 217 -30.63 9.85 -5.98
N ASN A 218 -31.13 10.39 -4.88
CA ASN A 218 -32.29 11.27 -4.84
C ASN A 218 -31.83 12.73 -4.88
N LYS A 219 -32.10 13.43 -5.98
CA LYS A 219 -31.71 14.84 -6.15
C LYS A 219 -32.42 15.79 -5.19
N THR A 220 -33.63 15.45 -4.73
CA THR A 220 -34.45 16.32 -3.87
C THR A 220 -33.98 16.29 -2.42
N THR A 221 -33.64 15.10 -1.91
CA THR A 221 -33.13 14.94 -0.53
C THR A 221 -31.61 14.96 -0.45
N GLU A 222 -30.93 14.92 -1.59
CA GLU A 222 -29.47 14.76 -1.73
C GLU A 222 -28.93 13.48 -1.06
N GLU A 223 -29.78 12.45 -0.94
CA GLU A 223 -29.43 11.17 -0.34
C GLU A 223 -29.18 10.09 -1.38
N ILE A 224 -28.39 9.10 -0.97
CA ILE A 224 -28.12 7.87 -1.70
C ILE A 224 -28.85 6.76 -0.96
N ILE A 225 -29.84 6.16 -1.63
CA ILE A 225 -30.60 5.04 -1.12
C ILE A 225 -29.91 3.77 -1.58
N LEU A 226 -29.47 2.94 -0.64
CA LEU A 226 -28.79 1.66 -0.88
C LEU A 226 -29.76 0.51 -0.64
N SER A 227 -29.63 -0.56 -1.42
CA SER A 227 -30.38 -1.80 -1.24
C SER A 227 -29.43 -2.98 -1.25
N TYR A 228 -29.47 -3.81 -0.20
CA TYR A 228 -28.56 -4.94 -0.04
C TYR A 228 -29.16 -6.06 0.81
N GLY A 229 -28.55 -7.24 0.77
CA GLY A 229 -29.11 -8.45 1.36
C GLY A 229 -30.51 -8.76 0.81
N LYS A 230 -31.32 -9.51 1.59
CA LYS A 230 -32.69 -9.87 1.16
C LYS A 230 -33.71 -8.74 1.31
N ASN A 231 -33.55 -7.85 2.28
CA ASN A 231 -34.50 -6.77 2.61
C ASN A 231 -33.85 -5.60 3.38
N SER A 232 -32.54 -5.39 3.26
CA SER A 232 -31.86 -4.29 3.97
C SER A 232 -31.77 -3.06 3.07
N SER A 233 -31.94 -1.88 3.68
CA SER A 233 -31.73 -0.60 3.03
C SER A 233 -31.00 0.35 3.96
N ALA A 234 -30.22 1.25 3.38
CA ALA A 234 -29.55 2.31 4.11
C ALA A 234 -29.64 3.61 3.30
N HIS A 235 -29.73 4.72 4.00
CA HIS A 235 -29.77 6.05 3.42
C HIS A 235 -28.52 6.77 3.89
N ILE A 236 -27.68 7.20 2.95
CA ILE A 236 -26.44 7.91 3.25
C ILE A 236 -26.33 9.17 2.40
N LYS A 237 -25.57 10.15 2.89
CA LYS A 237 -25.18 11.33 2.12
C LYS A 237 -23.87 11.10 1.37
N ILE A 238 -23.57 11.97 0.40
CA ILE A 238 -22.34 11.86 -0.41
C ILE A 238 -21.09 11.91 0.47
N TYR A 239 -21.03 12.81 1.46
CA TYR A 239 -19.88 12.87 2.38
C TYR A 239 -19.71 11.58 3.21
N GLU A 240 -20.77 10.79 3.43
CA GLU A 240 -20.68 9.51 4.13
C GLU A 240 -20.13 8.43 3.21
N LEU A 241 -20.49 8.47 1.92
CA LEU A 241 -19.87 7.62 0.90
C LEU A 241 -18.38 7.94 0.75
N GLU A 242 -17.99 9.21 0.73
CA GLU A 242 -16.59 9.64 0.74
C GLU A 242 -15.83 9.09 1.96
N LYS A 243 -16.43 9.17 3.15
CA LYS A 243 -15.86 8.55 4.36
C LYS A 243 -15.69 7.05 4.21
N VAL A 244 -16.64 6.34 3.58
CA VAL A 244 -16.48 4.90 3.29
C VAL A 244 -15.32 4.67 2.34
N MET A 245 -15.16 5.48 1.29
CA MET A 245 -14.00 5.39 0.37
C MET A 245 -12.67 5.57 1.10
N VAL A 246 -12.59 6.54 2.02
CA VAL A 246 -11.40 6.73 2.87
C VAL A 246 -11.14 5.48 3.73
N LYS A 247 -12.17 4.92 4.36
CA LYS A 247 -12.01 3.71 5.19
C LYS A 247 -11.63 2.47 4.38
N LEU A 248 -12.10 2.35 3.14
CA LEU A 248 -11.65 1.33 2.20
C LEU A 248 -10.18 1.50 1.81
N ASN A 249 -9.70 2.73 1.63
CA ASN A 249 -8.28 2.99 1.45
C ASN A 249 -7.45 2.59 2.70
N ILE A 250 -7.95 2.86 3.91
CA ILE A 250 -7.26 2.40 5.13
C ILE A 250 -7.27 0.86 5.23
N LEU A 251 -8.36 0.20 4.81
CA LEU A 251 -8.40 -1.26 4.70
C LEU A 251 -7.35 -1.78 3.70
N GLN A 252 -7.21 -1.14 2.53
CA GLN A 252 -6.16 -1.48 1.56
C GLN A 252 -4.76 -1.37 2.18
N LYS A 253 -4.49 -0.27 2.88
CA LYS A 253 -3.23 -0.05 3.63
C LYS A 253 -2.95 -1.18 4.61
N TRP A 254 -3.95 -1.58 5.38
CA TRP A 254 -3.86 -2.68 6.34
C TRP A 254 -3.54 -4.01 5.64
N LEU A 255 -4.27 -4.34 4.57
CA LEU A 255 -4.11 -5.60 3.82
C LEU A 255 -2.71 -5.70 3.21
N LYS A 256 -2.23 -4.61 2.60
CA LYS A 256 -0.88 -4.52 2.03
C LYS A 256 0.19 -4.79 3.09
N ILE A 257 0.11 -4.11 4.24
CA ILE A 257 1.06 -4.28 5.35
C ILE A 257 1.01 -5.69 5.92
N ALA A 258 -0.19 -6.28 6.06
CA ALA A 258 -0.33 -7.63 6.57
C ALA A 258 0.41 -8.66 5.69
N PHE A 259 0.28 -8.53 4.36
CA PHE A 259 1.04 -9.36 3.42
C PHE A 259 2.54 -9.09 3.48
N GLU A 260 2.97 -7.83 3.34
CA GLU A 260 4.38 -7.48 3.28
C GLU A 260 5.14 -7.82 4.55
N PHE A 261 4.53 -7.61 5.73
CA PHE A 261 5.17 -7.97 6.99
C PHE A 261 5.25 -9.48 7.16
N THR A 262 4.26 -10.23 6.68
CA THR A 262 4.36 -11.70 6.63
C THR A 262 5.49 -12.14 5.71
N TYR A 263 5.60 -11.54 4.52
CA TYR A 263 6.68 -11.82 3.59
C TYR A 263 8.06 -11.51 4.19
N LEU A 264 8.24 -10.32 4.77
CA LEU A 264 9.48 -9.89 5.41
C LEU A 264 9.89 -10.78 6.58
N GLU A 265 8.93 -11.22 7.38
CA GLU A 265 9.18 -12.07 8.53
C GLU A 265 9.80 -13.41 8.12
N PHE A 266 9.31 -13.99 7.02
CA PHE A 266 9.70 -15.33 6.55
C PHE A 266 10.55 -15.31 5.28
N ILE A 267 11.10 -14.17 4.88
CA ILE A 267 11.82 -13.98 3.61
C ILE A 267 12.96 -15.00 3.41
N ASP A 268 13.66 -15.39 4.49
CA ASP A 268 14.75 -16.37 4.46
C ASP A 268 14.28 -17.81 4.19
N SER A 269 12.96 -18.07 4.23
CA SER A 269 12.35 -19.40 4.02
C SER A 269 11.52 -19.49 2.74
N ILE A 270 11.36 -18.39 2.01
CA ILE A 270 10.52 -18.30 0.81
C ILE A 270 11.45 -18.34 -0.41
N ASP A 271 11.09 -19.14 -1.42
CA ASP A 271 11.78 -19.18 -2.70
C ASP A 271 10.83 -18.71 -3.81
N ILE A 272 10.80 -17.40 -4.03
CA ILE A 272 10.07 -16.84 -5.18
C ILE A 272 10.98 -16.88 -6.40
N HIS A 273 10.51 -17.54 -7.45
CA HIS A 273 11.23 -17.59 -8.71
C HIS A 273 11.44 -16.17 -9.26
N LYS A 274 12.66 -15.88 -9.74
CA LYS A 274 13.00 -14.54 -10.27
C LYS A 274 12.06 -14.05 -11.37
N GLU A 275 11.45 -14.96 -12.12
CA GLU A 275 10.49 -14.68 -13.19
C GLU A 275 9.15 -14.14 -12.66
N GLU A 276 8.83 -14.45 -11.40
CA GLU A 276 7.62 -14.00 -10.70
C GLU A 276 7.84 -12.65 -9.99
N LEU A 277 9.10 -12.26 -9.76
CA LEU A 277 9.47 -10.95 -9.23
C LEU A 277 9.24 -9.87 -10.28
N LYS A 278 8.05 -9.27 -10.27
CA LYS A 278 7.73 -8.10 -11.07
C LYS A 278 7.88 -6.83 -10.24
N ILE A 279 8.74 -5.93 -10.70
CA ILE A 279 8.88 -4.59 -10.13
C ILE A 279 8.51 -3.59 -11.22
N THR A 280 7.36 -2.92 -11.09
CA THR A 280 6.92 -1.94 -12.08
C THR A 280 7.69 -0.62 -11.95
N ASN A 281 7.74 0.15 -13.04
CA ASN A 281 8.30 1.49 -13.02
C ASN A 281 7.51 2.39 -12.06
N GLU A 282 6.20 2.21 -12.01
CA GLU A 282 5.27 2.87 -11.11
C GLU A 282 5.65 2.62 -9.65
N SER A 283 5.93 1.36 -9.28
CA SER A 283 6.40 1.02 -7.94
C SER A 283 7.72 1.72 -7.60
N LEU A 284 8.68 1.74 -8.53
CA LEU A 284 9.96 2.40 -8.32
C LEU A 284 9.82 3.92 -8.19
N LEU A 285 8.96 4.54 -9.01
CA LEU A 285 8.64 5.97 -8.94
C LEU A 285 7.95 6.33 -7.62
N SER A 286 7.01 5.49 -7.17
CA SER A 286 6.36 5.64 -5.86
C SER A 286 7.39 5.58 -4.73
N GLN A 287 8.31 4.61 -4.77
CA GLN A 287 9.39 4.52 -3.79
C GLN A 287 10.33 5.73 -3.82
N LEU A 288 10.64 6.28 -5.01
CA LEU A 288 11.38 7.55 -5.11
C LEU A 288 10.60 8.71 -4.48
N GLY A 289 9.29 8.77 -4.71
CA GLY A 289 8.38 9.74 -4.09
C GLY A 289 8.33 9.64 -2.56
N ASN A 290 8.59 8.46 -2.01
CA ASN A 290 8.68 8.29 -0.56
C ASN A 290 10.08 8.65 -0.03
N ILE A 291 11.14 8.05 -0.59
CA ILE A 291 12.46 8.10 0.04
C ILE A 291 13.17 9.46 -0.15
N LEU A 292 12.96 10.14 -1.28
CA LEU A 292 13.63 11.42 -1.55
C LEU A 292 13.13 12.54 -0.62
N PRO A 293 11.81 12.80 -0.50
CA PRO A 293 11.30 13.84 0.39
C PRO A 293 11.64 13.58 1.85
N LEU A 294 11.61 12.31 2.30
CA LEU A 294 12.04 11.95 3.66
C LEU A 294 13.50 12.36 3.93
N ASN A 295 14.34 12.46 2.91
CA ASN A 295 15.75 12.82 3.05
C ASN A 295 16.07 14.25 2.60
N GLY A 296 15.06 15.11 2.44
CA GLY A 296 15.24 16.52 2.11
C GLY A 296 15.48 16.81 0.64
N TYR A 297 15.06 15.89 -0.24
CA TYR A 297 15.16 16.06 -1.69
C TYR A 297 13.78 16.11 -2.32
N SER A 298 13.63 16.82 -3.43
CA SER A 298 12.39 16.82 -4.23
C SER A 298 12.69 16.47 -5.68
N VAL A 299 11.73 15.84 -6.38
CA VAL A 299 11.88 15.56 -7.81
C VAL A 299 11.33 16.75 -8.60
N LEU A 300 12.19 17.38 -9.41
CA LEU A 300 11.83 18.49 -10.29
C LEU A 300 11.17 18.00 -11.58
N GLY A 301 11.65 16.88 -12.11
CA GLY A 301 11.19 16.37 -13.39
C GLY A 301 11.84 15.05 -13.78
N ILE A 302 11.18 14.34 -14.69
CA ILE A 302 11.72 13.15 -15.34
C ILE A 302 11.71 13.39 -16.84
N ASP A 303 12.89 13.33 -17.44
CA ASP A 303 13.07 13.40 -18.89
C ASP A 303 13.34 12.01 -19.44
N LYS A 304 12.56 11.59 -20.42
CA LYS A 304 12.62 10.26 -21.01
C LYS A 304 13.07 10.33 -22.46
N ILE A 305 14.16 9.63 -22.77
CA ILE A 305 14.64 9.43 -24.13
C ILE A 305 14.83 7.92 -24.33
N LEU A 306 13.81 7.27 -24.91
CA LEU A 306 13.75 5.80 -25.02
C LEU A 306 13.92 5.16 -23.63
N ASN A 307 14.92 4.29 -23.48
CA ASN A 307 15.26 3.61 -22.24
C ASN A 307 16.22 4.42 -21.36
N ASN A 308 16.60 5.63 -21.75
CA ASN A 308 17.47 6.50 -20.95
C ASN A 308 16.62 7.54 -20.24
N TRP A 309 16.49 7.42 -18.93
CA TRP A 309 15.69 8.31 -18.10
C TRP A 309 16.61 9.20 -17.28
N THR A 310 16.31 10.49 -17.23
CA THR A 310 16.99 11.45 -16.36
C THR A 310 16.02 11.93 -15.30
N VAL A 311 16.32 11.63 -14.03
CA VAL A 311 15.57 12.13 -12.87
C VAL A 311 16.30 13.35 -12.34
N ARG A 312 15.63 14.51 -12.39
CA ARG A 312 16.14 15.77 -11.87
C ARG A 312 15.67 15.93 -10.42
N ILE A 313 16.62 16.04 -9.50
CA ILE A 313 16.37 16.10 -8.06
C ILE A 313 16.90 17.43 -7.52
N GLN A 314 16.12 18.13 -6.71
CA GLN A 314 16.53 19.32 -5.99
C GLN A 314 16.91 18.95 -4.55
N ASP A 315 18.04 19.48 -4.09
CA ASP A 315 18.46 19.47 -2.70
C ASP A 315 17.80 20.64 -1.95
N ASN A 316 16.79 20.33 -1.14
CA ASN A 316 16.01 21.36 -0.42
C ASN A 316 16.78 21.89 0.81
N ASN A 317 17.76 21.14 1.30
CA ASN A 317 18.49 21.44 2.53
C ASN A 317 19.91 22.01 2.26
N ASN A 318 20.26 22.23 1.00
CA ASN A 318 21.59 22.69 0.56
C ASN A 318 22.75 21.88 1.15
N LEU A 319 22.56 20.55 1.27
CA LEU A 319 23.59 19.62 1.72
C LEU A 319 24.75 19.47 0.71
N GLY A 320 24.50 19.83 -0.55
CA GLY A 320 25.47 19.79 -1.63
C GLY A 320 25.91 18.37 -2.01
N ILE A 321 27.01 18.29 -2.76
CA ILE A 321 27.54 17.02 -3.30
C ILE A 321 27.91 16.05 -2.17
N VAL A 322 28.46 16.55 -1.06
CA VAL A 322 28.89 15.72 0.07
C VAL A 322 27.69 15.08 0.76
N GLY A 323 26.65 15.86 1.06
CA GLY A 323 25.43 15.30 1.66
C GLY A 323 24.68 14.37 0.73
N PHE A 324 24.64 14.67 -0.57
CA PHE A 324 24.08 13.77 -1.57
C PHE A 324 24.82 12.43 -1.61
N LYS A 325 26.15 12.44 -1.60
CA LYS A 325 26.95 11.20 -1.51
C LYS A 325 26.69 10.39 -0.24
N ASN A 326 26.41 11.05 0.88
CA ASN A 326 26.04 10.36 2.12
C ASN A 326 24.61 9.80 2.09
N SER A 327 23.73 10.40 1.29
CA SER A 327 22.32 10.00 1.19
C SER A 327 22.07 8.99 0.08
N ILE A 328 22.92 8.94 -0.95
CA ILE A 328 22.68 8.16 -2.18
C ILE A 328 22.52 6.67 -1.90
N ASP A 329 23.20 6.14 -0.89
CA ASP A 329 23.11 4.73 -0.51
C ASP A 329 21.68 4.32 -0.09
N LEU A 330 20.91 5.27 0.45
CA LEU A 330 19.49 5.06 0.79
C LEU A 330 18.60 4.96 -0.45
N PHE A 331 18.97 5.62 -1.55
CA PHE A 331 18.17 5.65 -2.78
C PHE A 331 18.64 4.61 -3.80
N LEU A 332 19.90 4.18 -3.68
CA LEU A 332 20.58 3.34 -4.66
C LEU A 332 19.84 2.03 -4.95
N PRO A 333 19.21 1.33 -3.98
CA PRO A 333 18.41 0.14 -4.26
C PRO A 333 17.25 0.42 -5.23
N VAL A 334 16.47 1.48 -4.96
CA VAL A 334 15.34 1.89 -5.82
C VAL A 334 15.85 2.36 -7.19
N LEU A 335 16.91 3.16 -7.22
CA LEU A 335 17.48 3.65 -8.47
C LEU A 335 18.04 2.52 -9.35
N LYS A 336 18.69 1.51 -8.76
CA LYS A 336 19.13 0.29 -9.45
C LYS A 336 17.94 -0.58 -9.89
N GLY A 337 16.80 -0.47 -9.23
CA GLY A 337 15.55 -1.13 -9.59
C GLY A 337 15.16 -0.92 -11.06
N PHE A 338 15.39 0.28 -11.59
CA PHE A 338 15.09 0.62 -12.99
C PHE A 338 15.88 -0.23 -14.00
N ASN A 339 17.07 -0.72 -13.62
CA ASN A 339 17.87 -1.57 -14.50
C ASN A 339 17.19 -2.93 -14.76
N PHE A 340 16.40 -3.45 -13.80
CA PHE A 340 15.61 -4.68 -14.01
C PHE A 340 14.55 -4.49 -15.09
N ASN A 341 14.08 -3.26 -15.28
CA ASN A 341 13.13 -2.88 -16.33
C ASN A 341 13.80 -2.39 -17.61
N ASN A 342 15.10 -2.69 -17.79
CA ASN A 342 15.91 -2.26 -18.93
C ASN A 342 16.01 -0.73 -19.11
N ILE A 343 15.82 0.05 -18.03
CA ILE A 343 15.96 1.50 -18.04
C ILE A 343 17.34 1.90 -17.50
N ASN A 344 18.09 2.66 -18.29
CA ASN A 344 19.33 3.31 -17.86
C ASN A 344 18.98 4.63 -17.19
N LEU A 345 19.40 4.80 -15.93
CA LEU A 345 19.03 5.96 -15.13
C LEU A 345 20.20 6.94 -14.97
N THR A 346 19.93 8.22 -15.21
CA THR A 346 20.79 9.33 -14.82
C THR A 346 20.10 10.13 -13.73
N VAL A 347 20.80 10.40 -12.63
CA VAL A 347 20.31 11.31 -11.58
C VAL A 347 21.07 12.62 -11.70
N GLU A 348 20.33 13.72 -11.89
CA GLU A 348 20.90 15.06 -11.95
C GLU A 348 20.46 15.86 -10.72
N LEU A 349 21.44 16.29 -9.93
CA LEU A 349 21.23 17.04 -8.70
C LEU A 349 21.28 18.54 -8.97
N PHE A 350 20.28 19.26 -8.46
CA PHE A 350 20.12 20.70 -8.53
C PHE A 350 20.17 21.30 -7.11
N ASN A 351 20.72 22.51 -6.99
CA ASN A 351 20.66 23.27 -5.74
C ASN A 351 19.35 24.07 -5.61
N GLY A 352 19.19 24.79 -4.48
CA GLY A 352 18.02 25.65 -4.24
C GLY A 352 17.77 26.75 -5.28
N ASN A 353 18.77 27.10 -6.11
CA ASN A 353 18.66 28.08 -7.20
C ASN A 353 18.47 27.42 -8.58
N GLU A 354 18.05 26.15 -8.61
CA GLU A 354 17.84 25.34 -9.83
C GLU A 354 19.08 25.27 -10.75
N LYS A 355 20.29 25.38 -10.18
CA LYS A 355 21.53 25.13 -10.91
C LYS A 355 21.95 23.68 -10.71
N SER A 356 22.22 22.99 -11.82
CA SER A 356 22.79 21.63 -11.82
C SER A 356 24.18 21.65 -11.16
N ILE A 357 24.38 20.76 -10.19
CA ILE A 357 25.61 20.67 -9.39
C ILE A 357 26.31 19.31 -9.50
N GLN A 358 25.60 18.23 -9.84
CA GLN A 358 26.19 16.89 -10.01
C GLN A 358 25.32 16.03 -10.94
N LYS A 359 25.96 15.16 -11.72
CA LYS A 359 25.29 14.06 -12.45
C LYS A 359 25.84 12.72 -12.00
N LEU A 360 24.96 11.76 -11.76
CA LEU A 360 25.29 10.37 -11.46
C LEU A 360 24.72 9.48 -12.56
N TYR A 361 25.59 8.71 -13.21
CA TYR A 361 25.21 7.76 -14.24
C TYR A 361 25.15 6.36 -13.65
N LEU A 362 23.96 5.77 -13.59
CA LEU A 362 23.79 4.40 -13.13
C LEU A 362 23.87 3.50 -14.36
N LYS A 363 25.02 2.84 -14.51
CA LYS A 363 25.19 1.82 -15.55
C LYS A 363 24.48 0.52 -15.15
N LYS A 364 24.01 -0.21 -16.15
CA LYS A 364 23.56 -1.60 -15.99
C LYS A 364 24.68 -2.42 -15.36
N LEU A 365 24.34 -3.21 -14.34
CA LEU A 365 25.25 -4.21 -13.75
C LEU A 365 25.50 -5.34 -14.74
#